data_AF-A0A367LWY3-F1
#
_entry.id   AF-A0A367LWY3-F1
#
_cell.length_a   1.000
_cell.length_b   1.000
_cell.length_c   1.000
_cell.angle_alpha   90.00
_cell.angle_beta   90.00
_cell.angle_gamma   90.00
#
_symmetry.space_group_name_H-M   'P 1'
#
loop_
_entity.id
_entity.type
_entity.pdbx_description
1 polymer ?
#
loop_
_entity_poly.entity_id
_entity_poly.type
_entity_poly.pdbx_seq_one_letter_code
_entity_poly.pdbx_strand_id
1 'polypeptide(L)'
;MSESAFAPWIGRQEETHDQLSRNLVKRIAATFGEPTPAHGEALPPLWHWAFFQDPVEAAGLGVDGHPARGGFLPPADDRNRMWAGGRLEFHQPLRVGGEASRTSTILRVEEKHGRR
;
A
#
# COMPACT_ATOMS: atom_id res chain seq x y z
N MET A 1 -13.38 31.62 2.35
CA MET A 1 -12.43 30.55 1.97
C MET A 1 -13.26 29.30 1.82
N SER A 2 -13.44 28.77 0.61
CA SER A 2 -14.21 27.53 0.45
C SER A 2 -13.40 26.40 1.08
N GLU A 3 -13.99 25.73 2.06
CA GLU A 3 -13.42 24.51 2.62
C GLU A 3 -13.22 23.52 1.46
N SER A 4 -12.01 22.94 1.36
CA SER A 4 -11.69 22.00 0.28
C SER A 4 -12.71 20.86 0.31
N ALA A 5 -13.26 20.47 -0.84
CA ALA A 5 -14.16 19.33 -0.95
C ALA A 5 -13.55 18.02 -0.39
N PHE A 6 -12.22 17.99 -0.22
CA PHE A 6 -11.48 16.86 0.33
C PHE A 6 -11.19 16.94 1.84
N ALA A 7 -11.62 18.01 2.54
CA ALA A 7 -11.41 18.15 3.98
C ALA A 7 -11.86 16.91 4.80
N PRO A 8 -12.98 16.23 4.46
CA PRO A 8 -13.40 15.01 5.18
C PRO A 8 -12.45 13.80 5.04
N TRP A 9 -11.49 13.83 4.11
CA TRP A 9 -10.51 12.76 3.91
C TRP A 9 -9.18 13.03 4.59
N ILE A 10 -8.83 14.30 4.85
CA ILE A 10 -7.56 14.64 5.49
C ILE A 10 -7.56 14.13 6.93
N GLY A 11 -6.48 13.43 7.30
CA GLY A 11 -6.33 12.81 8.62
C GLY A 11 -7.03 11.46 8.76
N ARG A 12 -7.77 10.97 7.75
CA ARG A 12 -8.27 9.59 7.78
C ARG A 12 -7.12 8.61 7.89
N GLN A 13 -7.33 7.57 8.69
CA GLN A 13 -6.40 6.48 8.88
C GLN A 13 -7.05 5.14 8.54
N GLU A 14 -6.26 4.25 7.97
CA GLU A 14 -6.56 2.82 7.89
C GLU A 14 -5.42 2.06 8.56
N GLU A 15 -5.77 0.98 9.23
CA GLU A 15 -4.82 0.03 9.76
C GLU A 15 -5.04 -1.33 9.09
N THR A 16 -3.96 -1.96 8.68
CA THR A 16 -3.96 -3.31 8.11
C THR A 16 -2.96 -4.15 8.87
N HIS A 17 -3.36 -5.37 9.22
CA HIS A 17 -2.47 -6.37 9.83
C HIS A 17 -2.11 -7.41 8.78
N ASP A 18 -0.88 -7.87 8.82
CA ASP A 18 -0.42 -8.98 7.99
C ASP A 18 0.68 -9.75 8.70
N GLN A 19 0.89 -10.98 8.27
CA GLN A 19 1.99 -11.81 8.72
C GLN A 19 3.02 -11.86 7.60
N LEU A 20 4.28 -11.56 7.92
CA LEU A 20 5.39 -11.49 6.95
C LEU A 20 5.81 -12.90 6.52
N SER A 21 4.89 -13.61 5.86
CA SER A 21 4.92 -15.04 5.68
C SER A 21 6.11 -15.49 4.87
N ARG A 22 6.77 -16.54 5.36
CA ARG A 22 7.90 -17.13 4.66
C ARG A 22 7.51 -17.64 3.27
N ASN A 23 6.24 -18.02 3.07
CA ASN A 23 5.75 -18.44 1.77
C ASN A 23 5.73 -17.28 0.76
N LEU A 24 5.28 -16.09 1.15
CA LEU A 24 5.34 -14.93 0.26
C LEU A 24 6.78 -14.47 0.04
N VAL A 25 7.61 -14.46 1.09
CA VAL A 25 9.05 -14.16 1.00
C VAL A 25 9.76 -15.06 -0.02
N LYS A 26 9.48 -16.37 -0.04
CA LYS A 26 10.03 -17.29 -1.05
C LYS A 26 9.65 -16.89 -2.49
N ARG A 27 8.41 -16.45 -2.69
CA ARG A 27 7.92 -16.04 -4.02
C ARG A 27 8.61 -14.75 -4.46
N ILE A 28 8.72 -13.77 -3.56
CA ILE A 28 9.46 -12.52 -3.81
C ILE A 28 10.92 -12.81 -4.17
N ALA A 29 11.59 -13.65 -3.37
CA ALA A 29 12.97 -14.06 -3.61
C ALA A 29 13.14 -14.70 -4.99
N ALA A 30 12.26 -15.63 -5.36
CA ALA A 30 12.26 -16.25 -6.69
C ALA A 30 12.03 -15.25 -7.83
N THR A 31 11.12 -14.27 -7.65
CA THR A 31 10.87 -13.21 -8.63
C THR A 31 12.10 -12.34 -8.88
N PHE A 32 12.88 -12.04 -7.84
CA PHE A 32 14.09 -11.23 -7.97
C PHE A 32 15.36 -12.04 -8.24
N GLY A 33 15.32 -13.37 -8.18
CA GLY A 33 16.50 -14.22 -8.31
C GLY A 33 17.43 -14.15 -7.09
N GLU A 34 16.90 -13.83 -5.91
CA GLU A 34 17.64 -13.62 -4.66
C GLU A 34 17.53 -14.83 -3.72
N PRO A 35 18.49 -15.04 -2.80
CA PRO A 35 18.35 -16.01 -1.73
C PRO A 35 17.13 -15.71 -0.85
N THR A 36 16.42 -16.75 -0.42
CA THR A 36 15.29 -16.59 0.49
C THR A 36 15.78 -16.43 1.94
N PRO A 37 15.51 -15.32 2.64
CA PRO A 37 15.83 -15.18 4.05
C PRO A 37 15.11 -16.23 4.91
N ALA A 38 15.77 -16.69 5.97
CA ALA A 38 15.21 -17.63 6.93
C ALA A 38 14.20 -16.96 7.88
N HIS A 39 13.45 -17.78 8.63
CA HIS A 39 12.53 -17.26 9.64
C HIS A 39 13.31 -16.49 10.73
N GLY A 40 12.80 -15.34 11.16
CA GLY A 40 13.45 -14.45 12.14
C GLY A 40 14.54 -13.53 11.57
N GLU A 41 15.04 -13.81 10.35
CA GLU A 41 15.99 -12.94 9.66
C GLU A 41 15.33 -11.64 9.18
N ALA A 42 16.17 -10.65 8.93
CA ALA A 42 15.73 -9.37 8.39
C ALA A 42 15.08 -9.55 7.01
N LEU A 43 13.89 -8.97 6.85
CA LEU A 43 13.25 -8.82 5.55
C LEU A 43 14.04 -7.78 4.73
N PRO A 44 14.46 -8.08 3.48
CA PRO A 44 15.18 -7.12 2.66
C PRO A 44 14.37 -5.82 2.45
N PRO A 45 15.06 -4.67 2.31
CA PRO A 45 14.39 -3.40 2.08
C PRO A 45 13.41 -3.48 0.90
N LEU A 46 12.29 -2.77 1.03
CA LEU A 46 11.19 -2.68 0.05
C LEU A 46 10.36 -3.97 -0.17
N TRP A 47 10.78 -5.14 0.30
CA TRP A 47 9.99 -6.37 0.13
C TRP A 47 8.65 -6.32 0.88
N HIS A 48 8.54 -5.46 1.89
CA HIS A 48 7.29 -5.20 2.62
C HIS A 48 6.16 -4.64 1.74
N TRP A 49 6.45 -4.10 0.55
CA TRP A 49 5.42 -3.63 -0.39
C TRP A 49 4.58 -4.75 -1.01
N ALA A 50 5.07 -5.99 -0.99
CA ALA A 50 4.30 -7.15 -1.42
C ALA A 50 3.31 -7.64 -0.36
N PHE A 51 3.36 -7.08 0.86
CA PHE A 51 2.48 -7.41 1.98
C PHE A 51 1.41 -6.33 2.17
N PHE A 52 0.51 -6.54 3.13
CA PHE A 52 -0.60 -5.65 3.46
C PHE A 52 -1.54 -5.44 2.26
N GLN A 53 -1.73 -6.50 1.48
CA GLN A 53 -2.67 -6.57 0.38
C GLN A 53 -4.00 -7.06 0.92
N ASP A 54 -5.04 -6.23 0.84
CA ASP A 54 -6.38 -6.64 1.27
C ASP A 54 -7.06 -7.43 0.14
N PRO A 55 -7.34 -8.74 0.32
CA PRO A 55 -8.02 -9.51 -0.70
C PRO A 55 -9.49 -9.10 -0.77
N VAL A 56 -9.91 -8.62 -1.94
CA VAL A 56 -11.32 -8.31 -2.21
C VAL A 56 -11.91 -9.33 -3.18
N GLU A 57 -13.19 -9.68 -2.98
CA GLU A 57 -13.92 -10.52 -3.93
C GLU A 57 -14.01 -9.85 -5.29
N ALA A 58 -14.19 -10.64 -6.36
CA ALA A 58 -14.28 -10.12 -7.72
C ALA A 58 -15.38 -9.05 -7.88
N ALA A 59 -16.49 -9.16 -7.13
CA ALA A 59 -17.57 -8.17 -7.12
C ALA A 59 -17.16 -6.82 -6.48
N GLY A 60 -16.10 -6.81 -5.66
CA GLY A 60 -15.52 -5.61 -5.05
C GLY A 60 -14.40 -4.97 -5.87
N LEU A 61 -14.10 -5.51 -7.06
CA LEU A 61 -13.11 -4.95 -7.98
C LEU A 61 -13.73 -3.90 -8.90
N GLY A 62 -12.95 -2.85 -9.20
CA GLY A 62 -13.23 -1.92 -10.29
C GLY A 62 -12.84 -2.51 -11.64
N VAL A 63 -13.20 -1.79 -12.71
CA VAL A 63 -12.85 -2.17 -14.10
C VAL A 63 -11.33 -2.25 -14.35
N ASP A 64 -10.52 -1.64 -13.48
CA ASP A 64 -9.05 -1.66 -13.49
C ASP A 64 -8.45 -2.81 -12.68
N GLY A 65 -9.28 -3.75 -12.18
CA GLY A 65 -8.84 -4.92 -11.40
C GLY A 65 -8.33 -4.59 -10.00
N HIS A 66 -8.41 -3.34 -9.56
CA HIS A 66 -8.10 -2.91 -8.20
C HIS A 66 -9.38 -2.86 -7.35
N PRO A 67 -9.30 -2.82 -6.00
CA PRO A 67 -10.47 -2.54 -5.17
C PRO A 67 -11.23 -1.31 -5.65
N ALA A 68 -12.56 -1.37 -5.65
CA ALA A 68 -13.41 -0.29 -6.13
C ALA A 68 -13.06 1.07 -5.48
N ARG A 69 -13.19 2.17 -6.24
CA ARG A 69 -12.87 3.52 -5.77
C ARG A 69 -13.91 4.02 -4.75
N GLY A 70 -13.53 5.02 -3.95
CA GLY A 70 -14.46 5.70 -3.02
C GLY A 70 -14.46 5.17 -1.58
N GLY A 71 -13.50 4.32 -1.21
CA GLY A 71 -13.28 3.88 0.17
C GLY A 71 -12.37 4.81 0.98
N PHE A 72 -11.17 4.33 1.31
CA PHE A 72 -10.18 5.09 2.08
C PHE A 72 -9.78 6.40 1.39
N LEU A 73 -9.46 6.34 0.09
CA LEU A 73 -9.15 7.50 -0.74
C LEU A 73 -10.42 8.20 -1.25
N PRO A 74 -10.37 9.52 -1.53
CA PRO A 74 -11.50 10.23 -2.14
C PRO A 74 -11.85 9.65 -3.52
N PRO A 75 -13.12 9.83 -3.97
CA PRO A 75 -13.53 9.48 -5.31
C PRO A 75 -12.59 10.10 -6.35
N ALA A 76 -12.22 9.31 -7.35
CA ALA A 76 -11.32 9.72 -8.44
C ALA A 76 -11.98 9.52 -9.81
N ASP A 77 -13.31 9.39 -9.85
CA ASP A 77 -14.15 9.23 -11.05
C ASP A 77 -13.50 8.31 -12.11
N ASP A 78 -13.31 8.83 -13.32
CA ASP A 78 -12.74 8.16 -14.49
C ASP A 78 -11.20 8.28 -14.60
N ARG A 79 -10.52 8.81 -13.58
CA ARG A 79 -9.07 9.02 -13.59
C ARG A 79 -8.33 7.70 -13.39
N ASN A 80 -7.20 7.55 -14.09
CA ASN A 80 -6.30 6.41 -13.89
C ASN A 80 -5.57 6.51 -12.55
N ARG A 81 -5.42 5.37 -11.86
CA ARG A 81 -4.55 5.29 -10.67
C ARG A 81 -3.10 5.21 -11.12
N MET A 82 -2.24 6.00 -10.51
CA MET A 82 -0.80 5.97 -10.74
C MET A 82 -0.09 6.16 -9.41
N TRP A 83 0.91 5.33 -9.13
CA TRP A 83 1.86 5.59 -8.05
C TRP A 83 2.93 6.56 -8.56
N ALA A 84 2.94 7.77 -8.03
CA ALA A 84 3.85 8.83 -8.48
C ALA A 84 5.24 8.77 -7.79
N GLY A 85 5.40 7.96 -6.74
CA GLY A 85 6.62 7.83 -5.96
C GLY A 85 6.39 8.00 -4.46
N GLY A 86 7.48 7.93 -3.69
CA GLY A 86 7.45 8.08 -2.23
C GLY A 86 8.85 8.25 -1.65
N ARG A 87 8.90 8.56 -0.35
CA ARG A 87 10.12 8.59 0.47
C ARG A 87 9.98 7.57 1.59
N LEU A 88 11.05 6.86 1.90
CA LEU A 88 11.09 5.87 2.97
C LEU A 88 12.20 6.17 3.95
N GLU A 89 11.95 5.87 5.21
CA GLU A 89 12.93 5.82 6.28
C GLU A 89 12.84 4.44 6.94
N PHE A 90 13.98 3.81 7.19
CA PHE A 90 14.06 2.49 7.79
C PHE A 90 14.64 2.62 9.20
N HIS A 91 13.79 2.57 10.22
CA HIS A 91 14.24 2.65 11.61
C HIS A 91 14.85 1.34 12.11
N GLN A 92 14.29 0.21 11.69
CA GLN A 92 14.76 -1.14 12.00
C GLN A 92 14.24 -2.13 10.93
N PRO A 93 14.92 -3.28 10.72
CA PRO A 93 14.43 -4.29 9.80
C PRO A 93 13.15 -4.95 10.34
N LEU A 94 12.16 -5.13 9.46
CA LEU A 94 11.09 -6.09 9.67
C LEU A 94 11.67 -7.52 9.63
N ARG A 95 10.98 -8.50 10.23
CA ARG A 95 11.49 -9.87 10.34
C ARG A 95 10.58 -10.88 9.66
N VAL A 96 11.18 -11.81 8.94
CA VAL A 96 10.46 -12.88 8.26
C VAL A 96 9.72 -13.74 9.28
N GLY A 97 8.42 -13.93 9.03
CA GLY A 97 7.51 -14.69 9.87
C GLY A 97 6.92 -13.93 11.05
N GLY A 98 7.27 -12.65 11.23
CA GLY A 98 6.66 -11.80 12.25
C GLY A 98 5.29 -11.28 11.83
N GLU A 99 4.45 -10.98 12.83
CA GLU A 99 3.25 -10.17 12.67
C GLU A 99 3.65 -8.70 12.46
N ALA A 100 2.95 -7.99 11.59
CA ALA A 100 3.18 -6.59 11.31
C ALA A 100 1.86 -5.84 11.12
N SER A 101 1.87 -4.55 11.42
CA SER A 101 0.78 -3.63 11.09
C SER A 101 1.29 -2.50 10.19
N ARG A 102 0.40 -2.03 9.32
CA ARG A 102 0.59 -0.83 8.49
C ARG A 102 -0.52 0.15 8.80
N THR A 103 -0.14 1.34 9.25
CA THR A 103 -1.07 2.47 9.37
C THR A 103 -0.85 3.44 8.22
N SER A 104 -1.85 3.61 7.35
CA SER A 104 -1.83 4.63 6.30
C SER A 104 -2.58 5.86 6.79
N THR A 105 -2.07 7.07 6.53
CA THR A 105 -2.75 8.33 6.86
C THR A 105 -2.80 9.24 5.63
N ILE A 106 -3.97 9.81 5.33
CA ILE A 106 -4.09 10.79 4.25
C ILE A 106 -3.67 12.16 4.77
N LEU A 107 -2.44 12.56 4.45
CA LEU A 107 -1.90 13.85 4.88
C LEU A 107 -2.37 15.03 4.03
N ARG A 108 -2.61 14.80 2.73
CA ARG A 108 -2.99 15.83 1.76
C ARG A 108 -3.69 15.20 0.56
N VAL A 109 -4.71 15.90 0.05
CA VAL A 109 -5.35 15.63 -1.24
C VAL A 109 -5.40 16.94 -2.00
N GLU A 110 -4.95 16.91 -3.25
CA GLU A 110 -4.98 18.07 -4.14
C GLU A 110 -5.39 17.65 -5.53
N GLU A 111 -6.31 18.42 -6.09
CA GLU A 111 -6.58 18.37 -7.52
C GLU A 111 -5.54 19.22 -8.26
N LYS A 112 -4.87 18.61 -9.24
CA LYS A 112 -3.87 19.28 -10.07
C LYS A 112 -4.31 19.26 -11.52
N HIS A 113 -4.18 20.41 -12.16
CA HIS A 113 -4.37 20.53 -13.60
C HIS A 113 -3.04 20.25 -14.28
N GLY A 114 -2.99 19.19 -15.09
CA GLY A 114 -1.82 18.87 -15.91
C GLY A 114 -1.54 20.00 -16.90
N ARG A 115 -0.26 20.24 -17.19
CA ARG A 115 0.14 21.07 -18.34
C ARG A 115 0.16 20.15 -19.56
N ARG A 116 -0.35 20.64 -20.70
CA ARG A 116 -0.15 19.98 -22.00
C ARG A 116 1.33 19.97 -22.36
#